data_AF-A0AAD4KRF8-F1
#
_entry.id   AF-A0AAD4KRF8-F1
#
_cell.length_a   1.000
_cell.length_b   1.000
_cell.length_c   1.000
_cell.angle_alpha   90.00
_cell.angle_beta   90.00
_cell.angle_gamma   90.00
#
_symmetry.space_group_name_H-M   'P 1'
#
loop_
_entity.id
_entity.type
_entity.pdbx_description
1 polymer ?
#
loop_
_entity_poly.entity_id
_entity_poly.type
_entity_poly.pdbx_seq_one_letter_code
_entity_poly.pdbx_strand_id
1 'polypeptide(L)'
;MPALTLHLLAFNDPTLDAKVFVNQLKVSPGVHVVVASRPRHVVVQPTTLDTNPLLTQRWDLMLLLQPTQQQQQPSIIPSSLQSAISAEYRILAGIPSKLLTSFPERDANLKHQAPPPLTGSLDEIRRSSKESSQNLEVSPELLAFMDKLTVEHNKPVTMLNLLHFHHPDGKKNYFQYGQAFIPVAGKRGGNAKLVGNVVKPPSAAQNDSRARYDQPEQEWWNEISIVHYPSIRHFCDMLAGADYQQINEKHRLKALRDTFLLCTTEFDVEEGRPKL
;
A
#
# COMPACT_ATOMS: atom_id res chain seq x y z
N MET A 1 -13.50 -13.97 6.22
CA MET A 1 -12.77 -12.86 5.59
C MET A 1 -12.97 -13.01 4.09
N PRO A 2 -13.76 -12.17 3.42
CA PRO A 2 -13.85 -12.18 1.97
C PRO A 2 -12.45 -12.06 1.34
N ALA A 3 -12.25 -12.82 0.26
CA ALA A 3 -11.01 -12.81 -0.50
C ALA A 3 -11.04 -11.65 -1.52
N LEU A 4 -10.04 -10.80 -1.44
CA LEU A 4 -9.80 -9.68 -2.35
C LEU A 4 -8.43 -9.87 -2.99
N THR A 5 -8.28 -9.38 -4.21
CA THR A 5 -7.02 -9.46 -4.92
C THR A 5 -6.39 -8.07 -5.00
N LEU A 6 -5.18 -7.95 -4.47
CA LEU A 6 -4.30 -6.81 -4.71
C LEU A 6 -3.69 -6.97 -6.11
N HIS A 7 -3.71 -5.91 -6.92
CA HIS A 7 -3.03 -5.87 -8.21
C HIS A 7 -2.10 -4.65 -8.29
N LEU A 8 -0.92 -4.85 -8.86
CA LEU A 8 -0.11 -3.80 -9.49
C LEU A 8 -0.07 -4.11 -10.98
N LEU A 9 -0.43 -3.13 -11.81
CA LEU A 9 -0.54 -3.27 -13.25
C LEU A 9 0.41 -2.28 -13.93
N ALA A 10 1.12 -2.77 -14.94
CA ALA A 10 1.83 -1.95 -15.91
C ALA A 10 1.07 -2.02 -17.24
N PHE A 11 1.01 -0.92 -17.99
CA PHE A 11 0.30 -0.87 -19.25
C PHE A 11 1.22 -1.10 -20.45
N ASN A 12 0.62 -1.59 -21.55
CA ASN A 12 1.30 -1.70 -22.85
C ASN A 12 1.60 -0.33 -23.44
N ASP A 13 0.66 0.61 -23.28
CA ASP A 13 0.80 1.99 -23.72
C ASP A 13 1.05 2.90 -22.50
N PRO A 14 2.24 3.52 -22.38
CA PRO A 14 2.56 4.40 -21.24
C PRO A 14 1.75 5.72 -21.24
N THR A 15 1.06 6.03 -22.34
CA THR A 15 0.17 7.19 -22.44
C THR A 15 -1.26 6.90 -22.00
N LEU A 16 -1.59 5.62 -21.75
CA LEU A 16 -2.91 5.22 -21.27
C LEU A 16 -3.20 5.87 -19.92
N ASP A 17 -4.30 6.61 -19.85
CA ASP A 17 -4.75 7.16 -18.59
C ASP A 17 -5.36 6.05 -17.70
N ALA A 18 -4.66 5.72 -16.62
CA ALA A 18 -5.11 4.77 -15.60
C ALA A 18 -6.54 5.09 -15.08
N LYS A 19 -6.98 6.36 -15.07
CA LYS A 19 -8.34 6.71 -14.67
C LYS A 19 -9.39 6.17 -15.64
N VAL A 20 -9.12 6.18 -16.94
CA VAL A 20 -10.02 5.62 -17.96
C VAL A 20 -10.15 4.11 -17.75
N PHE A 21 -9.04 3.41 -17.51
CA PHE A 21 -9.03 1.99 -17.18
C PHE A 21 -9.88 1.70 -15.93
N VAL A 22 -9.68 2.47 -14.85
CA VAL A 22 -10.43 2.32 -13.59
C VAL A 22 -11.92 2.58 -13.78
N ASN A 23 -12.31 3.59 -14.57
CA ASN A 23 -13.71 3.91 -14.84
C ASN A 23 -14.40 2.78 -15.61
N GLN A 24 -13.72 2.20 -16.62
CA GLN A 24 -14.22 1.02 -17.33
C GLN A 24 -14.34 -0.20 -16.40
N LEU A 25 -13.38 -0.39 -15.49
CA LEU A 25 -13.41 -1.49 -14.52
C LEU A 25 -14.57 -1.33 -13.52
N LYS A 26 -14.86 -0.11 -13.05
CA LYS A 26 -15.95 0.18 -12.11
C LYS A 26 -17.35 -0.16 -12.65
N VAL A 27 -17.55 -0.03 -13.97
CA VAL A 27 -18.83 -0.37 -14.63
C VAL A 27 -18.88 -1.82 -15.13
N SER A 28 -17.78 -2.56 -15.00
CA SER A 28 -17.71 -3.95 -15.45
C SER A 28 -18.42 -4.89 -14.48
N PRO A 29 -19.19 -5.88 -14.97
CA PRO A 29 -19.88 -6.83 -14.11
C PRO A 29 -18.87 -7.78 -13.41
N GLY A 30 -19.24 -8.30 -12.24
CA GLY A 30 -18.47 -9.33 -11.53
C GLY A 30 -17.29 -8.82 -10.68
N VAL A 31 -16.98 -7.51 -10.74
CA VAL A 31 -15.89 -6.89 -9.99
C VAL A 31 -16.35 -5.63 -9.26
N HIS A 32 -15.85 -5.45 -8.05
CA HIS A 32 -15.97 -4.23 -7.28
C HIS A 32 -14.58 -3.67 -6.98
N VAL A 33 -14.35 -2.41 -7.36
CA VAL A 33 -13.09 -1.70 -7.10
C VAL A 33 -13.14 -1.11 -5.69
N VAL A 34 -12.42 -1.70 -4.75
CA VAL A 34 -12.35 -1.23 -3.36
C VAL A 34 -11.35 -0.09 -3.22
N VAL A 35 -10.16 -0.25 -3.81
CA VAL A 35 -9.12 0.79 -3.85
C VAL A 35 -8.60 0.91 -5.27
N ALA A 36 -8.37 2.13 -5.73
CA ALA A 36 -7.66 2.41 -6.97
C ALA A 36 -6.71 3.60 -6.77
N SER A 37 -5.42 3.37 -6.98
CA SER A 37 -4.39 4.38 -6.76
C SER A 37 -3.27 4.32 -7.79
N ARG A 38 -2.59 5.44 -7.97
CA ARG A 38 -1.41 5.59 -8.81
C ARG A 38 -0.15 5.36 -7.98
N PRO A 39 0.69 4.36 -8.32
CA PRO A 39 2.02 4.21 -7.72
C PRO A 39 2.89 5.44 -7.90
N ARG A 40 3.62 5.84 -6.86
CA ARG A 40 4.50 7.03 -6.87
C ARG A 40 5.94 6.71 -6.57
N HIS A 41 6.21 5.98 -5.50
CA HIS A 41 7.58 5.71 -5.05
C HIS A 41 7.63 4.50 -4.13
N VAL A 42 8.64 3.64 -4.33
CA VAL A 42 8.93 2.51 -3.43
C VAL A 42 9.76 3.03 -2.27
N VAL A 43 9.15 3.14 -1.09
CA VAL A 43 9.78 3.66 0.14
C VAL A 43 10.70 2.60 0.77
N VAL A 44 10.27 1.33 0.76
CA VAL A 44 11.08 0.19 1.18
C VAL A 44 11.00 -0.90 0.13
N GLN A 45 12.17 -1.35 -0.30
CA GLN A 45 12.31 -2.41 -1.28
C GLN A 45 12.40 -3.76 -0.55
N PRO A 46 11.71 -4.81 -1.03
CA PRO A 46 11.89 -6.15 -0.49
C PRO A 46 13.31 -6.65 -0.78
N THR A 47 13.83 -7.49 0.12
CA THR A 47 15.18 -8.06 -0.03
C THR A 47 15.17 -9.55 -0.35
N THR A 48 14.04 -10.24 -0.18
CA THR A 48 13.96 -11.70 -0.32
C THR A 48 12.76 -12.13 -1.15
N LEU A 49 11.57 -11.63 -0.84
CA LEU A 49 10.33 -12.06 -1.48
C LEU A 49 10.00 -11.16 -2.67
N ASP A 50 9.67 -11.80 -3.81
CA ASP A 50 9.12 -11.15 -4.99
C ASP A 50 9.91 -9.94 -5.50
N THR A 51 11.22 -9.89 -5.22
CA THR A 51 12.08 -8.74 -5.54
C THR A 51 12.06 -8.40 -7.01
N ASN A 52 12.27 -9.39 -7.88
CA ASN A 52 12.23 -9.21 -9.32
C ASN A 52 10.85 -8.74 -9.81
N PRO A 53 9.73 -9.47 -9.58
CA PRO A 53 8.45 -9.01 -10.09
C PRO A 53 8.04 -7.65 -9.54
N LEU A 54 8.32 -7.32 -8.27
CA LEU A 54 7.94 -6.04 -7.67
C LEU A 54 8.80 -4.85 -8.14
N LEU A 55 10.09 -5.04 -8.42
CA LEU A 55 11.05 -3.94 -8.63
C LEU A 55 11.49 -3.76 -10.10
N THR A 56 11.22 -4.73 -10.98
CA THR A 56 11.62 -4.63 -12.40
C THR A 56 10.62 -3.86 -13.26
N GLN A 57 9.40 -3.68 -12.78
CA GLN A 57 8.32 -3.01 -13.51
C GLN A 57 8.09 -1.60 -12.97
N ARG A 58 7.78 -0.68 -13.89
CA ARG A 58 7.12 0.57 -13.51
C ARG A 58 5.62 0.28 -13.44
N TRP A 59 5.07 0.35 -12.24
CA TRP A 59 3.64 0.15 -12.02
C TRP A 59 2.86 1.43 -12.30
N ASP A 60 1.83 1.33 -13.14
CA ASP A 60 0.96 2.45 -13.52
C ASP A 60 -0.30 2.54 -12.65
N LEU A 61 -0.75 1.40 -12.12
CA LEU A 61 -2.01 1.27 -11.41
C LEU A 61 -1.92 0.24 -10.28
N MET A 62 -2.34 0.64 -9.07
CA MET A 62 -2.57 -0.25 -7.94
C MET A 62 -4.08 -0.37 -7.69
N LEU A 63 -4.58 -1.61 -7.58
CA LEU A 63 -5.98 -1.93 -7.32
C LEU A 63 -6.11 -2.88 -6.13
N LEU A 64 -7.21 -2.73 -5.39
CA LEU A 64 -7.74 -3.79 -4.55
C LEU A 64 -9.14 -4.15 -5.06
N LEU A 65 -9.29 -5.36 -5.59
CA LEU A 65 -10.50 -5.81 -6.27
C LEU A 65 -11.22 -6.87 -5.44
N GLN A 66 -12.55 -6.73 -5.35
CA GLN A 66 -13.43 -7.69 -4.71
C GLN A 66 -14.33 -8.34 -5.77
N PRO A 67 -14.38 -9.68 -5.87
CA PRO A 67 -15.35 -10.36 -6.71
C PRO A 67 -16.77 -10.15 -6.18
N THR A 68 -17.71 -9.81 -7.07
CA THR A 68 -19.14 -9.68 -6.74
C THR A 68 -19.96 -10.90 -7.13
N GLN A 69 -19.35 -11.84 -7.86
CA GLN A 69 -19.95 -13.09 -8.31
C GLN A 69 -18.95 -14.23 -8.17
N GLN A 70 -19.43 -15.49 -8.24
CA GLN A 70 -18.54 -16.64 -8.28
C GLN A 70 -17.63 -16.54 -9.52
N GLN A 71 -16.32 -16.51 -9.29
CA GLN A 71 -15.33 -16.43 -10.35
C GLN A 71 -15.31 -17.75 -11.13
N GLN A 72 -15.85 -17.71 -12.35
CA GLN A 72 -15.73 -18.81 -13.31
C GLN A 72 -14.43 -18.72 -14.12
N GLN A 73 -13.80 -17.54 -14.14
CA GLN A 73 -12.56 -17.26 -14.87
C GLN A 73 -11.36 -17.03 -13.93
N PRO A 74 -10.12 -17.28 -14.39
CA PRO A 74 -8.92 -17.12 -13.58
C PRO A 74 -8.52 -15.67 -13.30
N SER A 75 -9.06 -14.70 -14.04
CA SER A 75 -8.88 -13.26 -13.79
C SER A 75 -10.22 -12.60 -13.44
N ILE A 76 -10.18 -11.66 -12.51
CA ILE A 76 -11.30 -10.78 -12.17
C ILE A 76 -11.36 -9.55 -13.08
N ILE A 77 -10.27 -9.24 -13.79
CA ILE A 77 -10.22 -8.15 -14.76
C ILE A 77 -10.82 -8.66 -16.08
N PRO A 78 -11.83 -7.95 -16.65
CA PRO A 78 -12.43 -8.34 -17.93
C PRO A 78 -11.39 -8.46 -19.06
N SER A 79 -11.62 -9.40 -19.98
CA SER A 79 -10.71 -9.66 -21.11
C SER A 79 -10.44 -8.42 -21.99
N SER A 80 -11.44 -7.54 -22.15
CA SER A 80 -11.30 -6.28 -22.89
C SER A 80 -10.31 -5.29 -22.25
N LEU A 81 -10.12 -5.37 -20.93
CA LEU A 81 -9.15 -4.56 -20.20
C LEU A 81 -7.80 -5.27 -20.08
N GLN A 82 -7.81 -6.60 -20.04
CA GLN A 82 -6.59 -7.40 -19.93
C GLN A 82 -5.62 -7.14 -21.09
N SER A 83 -6.11 -6.84 -22.30
CA SER A 83 -5.27 -6.51 -23.46
C SER A 83 -4.46 -5.23 -23.32
N ALA A 84 -4.80 -4.34 -22.37
CA ALA A 84 -4.04 -3.13 -22.09
C ALA A 84 -2.88 -3.35 -21.10
N ILE A 85 -2.83 -4.50 -20.44
CA ILE A 85 -1.87 -4.82 -19.38
C ILE A 85 -0.64 -5.50 -19.98
N SER A 86 0.55 -4.96 -19.71
CA SER A 86 1.84 -5.53 -20.12
C SER A 86 2.42 -6.46 -19.04
N ALA A 87 2.25 -6.08 -17.78
CA ALA A 87 2.68 -6.88 -16.62
C ALA A 87 1.68 -6.74 -15.48
N GLU A 88 1.53 -7.80 -14.70
CA GLU A 88 0.64 -7.88 -13.55
C GLU A 88 1.36 -8.55 -12.37
N TYR A 89 1.37 -7.87 -11.24
CA TYR A 89 1.66 -8.48 -9.95
C TYR A 89 0.37 -8.57 -9.14
N ARG A 90 0.02 -9.76 -8.68
CA ARG A 90 -1.21 -10.02 -7.91
C ARG A 90 -0.95 -10.82 -6.65
N ILE A 91 -1.65 -10.49 -5.57
CA ILE A 91 -1.70 -11.26 -4.32
C ILE A 91 -3.15 -11.41 -3.87
N LEU A 92 -3.53 -12.61 -3.45
CA LEU A 92 -4.82 -12.85 -2.79
C LEU A 92 -4.73 -12.60 -1.27
N ALA A 93 -5.65 -11.78 -0.74
CA ALA A 93 -5.73 -11.47 0.68
C ALA A 93 -7.15 -11.60 1.23
N GLY A 94 -7.29 -12.19 2.41
CA GLY A 94 -8.50 -12.19 3.19
C GLY A 94 -8.60 -10.94 4.06
N ILE A 95 -9.58 -10.08 3.76
CA ILE A 95 -9.85 -8.87 4.55
C ILE A 95 -11.03 -9.11 5.51
N PRO A 96 -10.99 -8.65 6.78
CA PRO A 96 -12.13 -8.70 7.68
C PRO A 96 -13.35 -7.96 7.12
N SER A 97 -14.52 -8.62 7.09
CA SER A 97 -15.75 -8.03 6.53
C SER A 97 -16.13 -6.71 7.19
N LYS A 98 -15.95 -6.60 8.51
CA LYS A 98 -16.21 -5.35 9.26
C LYS A 98 -15.41 -4.17 8.72
N LEU A 99 -14.13 -4.39 8.38
CA LEU A 99 -13.28 -3.34 7.81
C LEU A 99 -13.81 -2.91 6.44
N LEU A 100 -14.18 -3.87 5.58
CA LEU A 100 -14.72 -3.58 4.24
C LEU A 100 -16.07 -2.85 4.30
N THR A 101 -16.99 -3.28 5.16
CA THR A 101 -18.30 -2.64 5.29
C THR A 101 -18.18 -1.17 5.70
N SER A 102 -17.28 -0.86 6.64
CA SER A 102 -17.02 0.52 7.06
C SER A 102 -16.07 1.31 6.15
N PHE A 103 -15.45 0.65 5.17
CA PHE A 103 -14.34 1.23 4.41
C PHE A 103 -14.75 2.48 3.63
N PRO A 104 -15.84 2.50 2.84
CA PRO A 104 -16.18 3.67 2.02
C PRO A 104 -16.35 4.95 2.83
N GLU A 105 -17.11 4.88 3.94
CA GLU A 105 -17.34 6.03 4.81
C GLU A 105 -16.05 6.46 5.54
N ARG A 106 -15.32 5.50 6.11
CA ARG A 106 -14.08 5.79 6.83
C ARG A 106 -13.01 6.40 5.92
N ASP A 107 -12.87 5.86 4.72
CA ASP A 107 -11.90 6.32 3.73
C ASP A 107 -12.24 7.74 3.24
N ALA A 108 -13.51 8.01 2.93
CA ALA A 108 -13.98 9.34 2.60
C ALA A 108 -13.73 10.33 3.74
N ASN A 109 -14.02 9.96 4.99
CA ASN A 109 -13.79 10.83 6.15
C ASN A 109 -12.30 11.15 6.32
N LEU A 110 -11.41 10.16 6.23
CA LEU A 110 -9.97 10.38 6.34
C LEU A 110 -9.43 11.33 5.25
N LYS A 111 -9.96 11.22 4.03
CA LYS A 111 -9.51 12.05 2.90
C LYS A 111 -9.99 13.51 2.98
N HIS A 112 -11.11 13.79 3.64
CA HIS A 112 -11.70 15.13 3.72
C HIS A 112 -11.45 15.84 5.06
N GLN A 113 -11.02 15.10 6.09
CA GLN A 113 -10.71 15.68 7.39
C GLN A 113 -9.53 16.65 7.29
N ALA A 114 -9.62 17.78 7.99
CA ALA A 114 -8.52 18.73 8.08
C ALA A 114 -7.28 18.02 8.70
N PRO A 115 -6.11 18.12 8.05
CA PRO A 115 -4.90 17.49 8.56
C PRO A 115 -4.50 18.09 9.91
N PRO A 116 -3.99 17.29 10.87
CA PRO A 116 -3.33 17.83 12.05
C PRO A 116 -2.07 18.61 11.65
N PRO A 117 -1.61 19.56 12.47
CA PRO A 117 -0.33 20.22 12.22
C PRO A 117 0.83 19.22 12.27
N LEU A 118 1.88 19.47 11.48
CA LEU A 118 3.13 18.72 11.56
C LEU A 118 3.77 18.91 12.94
N THR A 119 4.52 17.91 13.42
CA THR A 119 5.11 17.98 14.77
C THR A 119 6.42 18.75 14.85
N GLY A 120 6.96 19.19 13.70
CA GLY A 120 8.26 19.85 13.59
C GLY A 120 9.44 18.89 13.48
N SER A 121 9.18 17.58 13.47
CA SER A 121 10.22 16.55 13.42
C SER A 121 10.98 16.56 12.09
N LEU A 122 10.31 16.95 10.99
CA LEU A 122 10.98 17.16 9.70
C LEU A 122 12.07 18.23 9.75
N ASP A 123 11.82 19.33 10.46
CA ASP A 123 12.77 20.45 10.53
C ASP A 123 14.02 20.08 11.34
N GLU A 124 13.87 19.18 12.32
CA GLU A 124 14.97 18.61 13.08
C GLU A 124 15.83 17.69 12.21
N ILE A 125 15.21 16.78 11.44
CA ILE A 125 15.95 15.87 10.57
C ILE A 125 16.69 16.60 9.45
N ARG A 126 16.10 17.65 8.86
CA ARG A 126 16.83 18.45 7.85
C ARG A 126 18.08 19.12 8.41
N ARG A 127 18.16 19.31 9.72
CA ARG A 127 19.36 19.80 10.42
C ARG A 127 20.33 18.68 10.80
N SER A 128 19.87 17.43 10.90
CA SER A 128 20.67 16.25 11.26
C SER A 128 20.75 15.25 10.11
N SER A 129 21.73 15.41 9.23
CA SER A 129 21.99 14.55 8.07
C SER A 129 22.07 13.06 8.47
N LYS A 130 21.11 12.23 8.04
CA LYS A 130 21.18 10.75 8.12
C LYS A 130 20.98 10.13 6.74
N GLU A 131 21.62 8.98 6.48
CA GLU A 131 21.94 8.51 5.12
C GLU A 131 21.06 7.35 4.56
N SER A 132 20.03 6.83 5.24
CA SER A 132 19.26 5.66 4.71
C SER A 132 17.80 5.56 5.17
N SER A 133 16.93 4.92 4.36
CA SER A 133 15.48 4.73 4.60
C SER A 133 15.04 3.28 4.76
N GLN A 134 15.94 2.31 4.67
CA GLN A 134 15.60 0.88 4.67
C GLN A 134 14.92 0.43 5.98
N ASN A 135 15.19 1.12 7.10
CA ASN A 135 14.57 0.86 8.39
C ASN A 135 13.29 1.68 8.65
N LEU A 136 12.66 2.26 7.62
CA LEU A 136 11.63 3.31 7.79
C LEU A 136 12.19 4.54 8.52
N GLU A 137 13.36 4.96 8.09
CA GLU A 137 13.99 6.22 8.47
C GLU A 137 13.86 7.22 7.32
N VAL A 138 13.99 8.50 7.63
CA VAL A 138 13.94 9.55 6.61
C VAL A 138 15.30 9.63 5.91
N SER A 139 15.38 9.14 4.67
CA SER A 139 16.57 9.25 3.82
C SER A 139 16.58 10.53 2.98
N PRO A 140 17.74 10.93 2.43
CA PRO A 140 17.81 12.03 1.47
C PRO A 140 16.94 11.80 0.22
N GLU A 141 16.89 10.56 -0.26
CA GLU A 141 16.02 10.18 -1.40
C GLU A 141 14.54 10.38 -1.06
N LEU A 142 14.12 9.92 0.12
CA LEU A 142 12.73 10.07 0.57
C LEU A 142 12.35 11.54 0.79
N LEU A 143 13.28 12.36 1.30
CA LEU A 143 13.08 13.81 1.42
C LEU A 143 12.94 14.49 0.06
N ALA A 144 13.79 14.15 -0.91
CA ALA A 144 13.70 14.69 -2.26
C ALA A 144 12.39 14.28 -2.94
N PHE A 145 11.96 13.03 -2.76
CA PHE A 145 10.65 12.56 -3.22
C PHE A 145 9.50 13.31 -2.53
N MET A 146 9.56 13.50 -1.21
CA MET A 146 8.56 14.26 -0.46
C MET A 146 8.44 15.68 -1.00
N ASP A 147 9.55 16.36 -1.25
CA ASP A 147 9.58 17.73 -1.77
C ASP A 147 8.95 17.79 -3.16
N LYS A 148 9.34 16.87 -4.06
CA LYS A 148 8.74 16.75 -5.40
C LYS A 148 7.24 16.47 -5.32
N LEU A 149 6.82 15.45 -4.58
CA LEU A 149 5.42 15.04 -4.51
C LEU A 149 4.56 16.10 -3.81
N THR A 150 5.10 16.87 -2.87
CA THR A 150 4.36 17.99 -2.24
C THR A 150 3.97 19.04 -3.28
N VAL A 151 4.84 19.33 -4.26
CA VAL A 151 4.54 20.27 -5.35
C VAL A 151 3.49 19.68 -6.30
N GLU A 152 3.59 18.40 -6.63
CA GLU A 152 2.70 17.72 -7.58
C GLU A 152 1.33 17.35 -6.98
N HIS A 153 1.30 17.01 -5.69
CA HIS A 153 0.16 16.42 -4.97
C HIS A 153 0.27 16.68 -3.45
N ASN A 154 -0.06 17.89 -3.01
CA ASN A 154 -0.17 18.21 -1.57
C ASN A 154 -1.51 17.75 -0.96
N LYS A 155 -1.84 16.47 -1.14
CA LYS A 155 -3.11 15.85 -0.78
C LYS A 155 -2.87 14.47 -0.15
N PRO A 156 -3.91 13.77 0.32
CA PRO A 156 -3.76 12.46 0.92
C PRO A 156 -2.95 11.48 0.07
N VAL A 157 -2.09 10.72 0.75
CA VAL A 157 -1.32 9.61 0.17
C VAL A 157 -1.71 8.31 0.84
N THR A 158 -1.50 7.22 0.10
CA THR A 158 -1.79 5.87 0.56
C THR A 158 -0.52 5.02 0.51
N MET A 159 -0.27 4.26 1.56
CA MET A 159 0.89 3.41 1.70
C MET A 159 0.45 1.95 1.66
N LEU A 160 0.84 1.25 0.61
CA LEU A 160 0.68 -0.20 0.50
C LEU A 160 1.88 -0.88 1.16
N ASN A 161 1.61 -1.71 2.17
CA ASN A 161 2.62 -2.57 2.79
C ASN A 161 2.35 -4.02 2.42
N LEU A 162 3.39 -4.74 2.01
CA LEU A 162 3.46 -6.20 2.08
C LEU A 162 4.43 -6.56 3.21
N LEU A 163 4.01 -7.48 4.06
CA LEU A 163 4.72 -7.80 5.30
C LEU A 163 4.99 -9.29 5.38
N HIS A 164 6.25 -9.63 5.63
CA HIS A 164 6.69 -10.98 5.90
C HIS A 164 7.27 -11.05 7.30
N PHE A 165 6.72 -11.91 8.15
CA PHE A 165 7.07 -11.98 9.56
C PHE A 165 8.11 -13.04 9.84
N HIS A 166 8.96 -12.80 10.84
CA HIS A 166 9.75 -13.87 11.44
C HIS A 166 8.84 -14.92 12.08
N HIS A 167 9.18 -16.20 11.94
CA HIS A 167 8.50 -17.30 12.64
C HIS A 167 9.27 -17.68 13.92
N PRO A 168 8.59 -18.02 15.04
CA PRO A 168 7.13 -18.05 15.24
C PRO A 168 6.52 -16.71 15.69
N ASP A 169 7.32 -15.81 16.28
CA ASP A 169 6.79 -14.69 17.07
C ASP A 169 6.58 -13.38 16.31
N GLY A 170 7.02 -13.28 15.05
CA GLY A 170 7.02 -12.02 14.30
C GLY A 170 5.62 -11.43 14.15
N LYS A 171 4.59 -12.25 13.89
CA LYS A 171 3.20 -11.78 13.80
C LYS A 171 2.69 -11.19 15.12
N LYS A 172 3.04 -11.81 16.25
CA LYS A 172 2.68 -11.33 17.59
C LYS A 172 3.37 -10.01 17.91
N ASN A 173 4.66 -9.90 17.59
CA ASN A 173 5.42 -8.66 17.76
C ASN A 173 4.88 -7.54 16.86
N TYR A 174 4.46 -7.87 15.63
CA TYR A 174 3.86 -6.90 14.73
C TYR A 174 2.47 -6.44 15.20
N PHE A 175 1.68 -7.33 15.80
CA PHE A 175 0.42 -6.93 16.42
C PHE A 175 0.64 -5.91 17.56
N GLN A 176 1.66 -6.11 18.40
CA GLN A 176 2.05 -5.14 19.42
C GLN A 176 2.51 -3.81 18.80
N TYR A 177 3.28 -3.87 17.71
CA TYR A 177 3.62 -2.68 16.93
C TYR A 177 2.35 -1.95 16.47
N GLY A 178 1.38 -2.66 15.89
CA GLY A 178 0.11 -2.06 15.43
C GLY A 178 -0.66 -1.36 16.55
N GLN A 179 -0.69 -1.93 17.75
CA GLN A 179 -1.32 -1.29 18.92
C GLN A 179 -0.60 -0.01 19.34
N ALA A 180 0.73 -0.02 19.35
CA ALA A 180 1.55 1.16 19.68
C ALA A 180 1.55 2.22 18.56
N PHE A 181 1.38 1.79 17.31
CA PHE A 181 1.37 2.64 16.12
C PHE A 181 0.15 3.55 16.08
N ILE A 182 -1.04 3.07 16.46
CA ILE A 182 -2.29 3.84 16.41
C ILE A 182 -2.18 5.24 17.05
N PRO A 183 -1.76 5.38 18.33
CA PRO A 183 -1.66 6.70 18.94
C PRO A 183 -0.53 7.56 18.34
N VAL A 184 0.57 6.95 17.88
CA VAL A 184 1.73 7.69 17.33
C VAL A 184 1.44 8.22 15.92
N ALA A 185 0.90 7.37 15.05
CA ALA A 185 0.50 7.74 13.71
C ALA A 185 -0.72 8.67 13.71
N GLY A 186 -1.66 8.45 14.64
CA GLY A 186 -2.87 9.26 14.78
C GLY A 186 -2.59 10.74 15.03
N LYS A 187 -1.52 11.09 15.76
CA LYS A 187 -1.07 12.49 15.93
C LYS A 187 -0.80 13.22 14.62
N ARG A 188 -0.45 12.46 13.57
CA ARG A 188 -0.07 12.95 12.23
C ARG A 188 -1.10 12.55 11.18
N GLY A 189 -2.28 12.09 11.61
CA GLY A 189 -3.37 11.66 10.74
C GLY A 189 -3.16 10.30 10.06
N GLY A 190 -2.13 9.54 10.45
CA GLY A 190 -1.89 8.20 9.94
C GLY A 190 -2.97 7.21 10.38
N ASN A 191 -3.50 6.42 9.44
CA ASN A 191 -4.57 5.44 9.74
C ASN A 191 -4.48 4.18 8.88
N ALA A 192 -4.48 3.00 9.50
CA ALA A 192 -4.57 1.72 8.78
C ALA A 192 -6.00 1.45 8.30
N LYS A 193 -6.29 1.84 7.05
CA LYS A 193 -7.62 1.76 6.44
C LYS A 193 -8.03 0.36 6.05
N LEU A 194 -7.10 -0.51 5.67
CA LEU A 194 -7.36 -1.91 5.43
C LEU A 194 -6.15 -2.72 5.90
N VAL A 195 -6.42 -3.88 6.49
CA VAL A 195 -5.44 -4.88 6.87
C VAL A 195 -6.04 -6.23 6.56
N GLY A 196 -5.25 -7.14 6.01
CA GLY A 196 -5.71 -8.51 5.79
C GLY A 196 -4.58 -9.49 5.62
N ASN A 197 -4.88 -10.76 5.88
CA ASN A 197 -3.90 -11.82 5.76
C ASN A 197 -3.80 -12.23 4.30
N VAL A 198 -2.59 -12.39 3.79
CA VAL A 198 -2.37 -13.08 2.51
C VAL A 198 -2.83 -14.52 2.67
N VAL A 199 -3.57 -15.04 1.69
CA VAL A 199 -4.15 -16.39 1.73
C VAL A 199 -3.68 -17.20 0.54
N LYS A 200 -3.69 -18.53 0.69
CA LYS A 200 -3.43 -19.44 -0.42
C LYS A 200 -4.49 -19.26 -1.52
N PRO A 201 -4.12 -19.24 -2.81
CA PRO A 201 -5.11 -19.20 -3.88
C PRO A 201 -5.93 -20.50 -3.86
N PRO A 202 -7.18 -20.49 -4.32
CA PRO A 202 -8.05 -21.67 -4.25
C PRO A 202 -7.60 -22.83 -5.14
N SER A 203 -6.82 -22.55 -6.20
CA SER A 203 -6.31 -23.56 -7.11
C SER A 203 -5.00 -23.10 -7.77
N ALA A 204 -4.22 -24.05 -8.30
CA ALA A 204 -3.00 -23.73 -9.06
C ALA A 204 -3.31 -22.97 -10.37
N ALA A 205 -4.48 -23.18 -10.96
CA ALA A 205 -4.93 -22.43 -12.14
C ALA A 205 -5.22 -20.94 -11.81
N GLN A 206 -5.45 -20.63 -10.54
CA GLN A 206 -5.66 -19.29 -10.01
C GLN A 206 -4.44 -18.81 -9.20
N ASN A 207 -3.26 -19.40 -9.45
CA ASN A 207 -2.05 -19.01 -8.73
C ASN A 207 -1.78 -17.52 -8.93
N ASP A 208 -1.46 -16.84 -7.84
CA ASP A 208 -1.11 -15.42 -7.90
C ASP A 208 0.37 -15.25 -8.29
N SER A 209 0.94 -14.05 -8.15
CA SER A 209 2.30 -13.78 -8.65
C SER A 209 3.42 -14.40 -7.80
N ARG A 210 3.08 -15.15 -6.74
CA ARG A 210 4.07 -15.88 -5.95
C ARG A 210 4.66 -17.06 -6.73
N ALA A 211 5.94 -17.30 -6.51
CA ALA A 211 6.75 -18.23 -7.32
C ALA A 211 6.21 -19.67 -7.38
N ARG A 212 5.60 -20.19 -6.31
CA ARG A 212 5.06 -21.56 -6.27
C ARG A 212 3.78 -21.67 -5.45
N TYR A 213 2.77 -22.34 -6.01
CA TYR A 213 1.47 -22.57 -5.36
C TYR A 213 1.56 -23.45 -4.10
N ASP A 214 2.51 -24.39 -4.07
CA ASP A 214 2.72 -25.36 -2.99
C ASP A 214 3.74 -24.92 -1.94
N GLN A 215 4.33 -23.74 -2.10
CA GLN A 215 5.28 -23.20 -1.13
C GLN A 215 4.61 -22.99 0.24
N PRO A 216 5.33 -23.21 1.35
CA PRO A 216 4.76 -23.00 2.68
C PRO A 216 4.35 -21.55 2.90
N GLU A 217 3.24 -21.31 3.62
CA GLU A 217 2.76 -19.95 3.97
C GLU A 217 3.83 -19.11 4.71
N GLN A 218 4.77 -19.79 5.36
CA GLN A 218 5.92 -19.23 6.07
C GLN A 218 6.98 -18.62 5.14
N GLU A 219 6.85 -18.80 3.83
CA GLU A 219 7.78 -18.30 2.80
C GLU A 219 7.07 -17.34 1.83
N TRP A 220 5.88 -16.86 2.21
CA TRP A 220 5.09 -15.88 1.47
C TRP A 220 4.96 -14.59 2.27
N TRP A 221 4.56 -13.51 1.60
CA TRP A 221 3.92 -12.39 2.28
C TRP A 221 2.81 -12.92 3.18
N ASN A 222 2.75 -12.45 4.42
CA ASN A 222 1.78 -12.91 5.41
C ASN A 222 0.61 -11.94 5.54
N GLU A 223 0.86 -10.64 5.35
CA GLU A 223 -0.13 -9.59 5.56
C GLU A 223 0.03 -8.48 4.52
N ILE A 224 -1.12 -7.91 4.12
CA ILE A 224 -1.18 -6.64 3.41
C ILE A 224 -1.79 -5.58 4.32
N SER A 225 -1.29 -4.35 4.23
CA SER A 225 -1.96 -3.19 4.82
C SER A 225 -1.97 -1.98 3.90
N ILE A 226 -3.06 -1.23 3.94
CA ILE A 226 -3.27 0.00 3.18
C ILE A 226 -3.49 1.11 4.20
N VAL A 227 -2.53 2.02 4.27
CA VAL A 227 -2.46 3.05 5.32
C VAL A 227 -2.59 4.43 4.70
N HIS A 228 -3.47 5.25 5.24
CA HIS A 228 -3.65 6.64 4.84
C HIS A 228 -2.72 7.57 5.62
N TYR A 229 -2.25 8.61 4.95
CA TYR A 229 -1.74 9.83 5.58
C TYR A 229 -2.33 11.07 4.88
N PRO A 230 -2.51 12.19 5.60
CA PRO A 230 -3.09 13.40 5.01
C PRO A 230 -2.23 14.04 3.92
N SER A 231 -0.91 13.81 3.95
CA SER A 231 0.00 14.08 2.83
C SER A 231 1.32 13.33 3.00
N ILE A 232 2.18 13.35 1.97
CA ILE A 232 3.53 12.79 2.07
C ILE A 232 4.36 13.44 3.18
N ARG A 233 4.14 14.73 3.47
CA ARG A 233 4.81 15.42 4.58
C ARG A 233 4.42 14.84 5.93
N HIS A 234 3.16 14.45 6.13
CA HIS A 234 2.71 13.84 7.38
C HIS A 234 3.31 12.44 7.58
N PHE A 235 3.46 11.68 6.49
CA PHE A 235 4.17 10.41 6.53
C PHE A 235 5.63 10.60 6.91
N CYS A 236 6.36 11.50 6.25
CA CYS A 236 7.77 11.75 6.55
C CYS A 236 7.97 12.36 7.94
N ASP A 237 7.05 13.21 8.41
CA ASP A 237 7.06 13.75 9.77
C ASP A 237 6.87 12.65 10.83
N MET A 238 6.06 11.64 10.52
CA MET A 238 5.94 10.45 11.36
C MET A 238 7.25 9.66 11.41
N LEU A 239 7.87 9.41 10.26
CA LEU A 239 9.18 8.74 10.22
C LEU A 239 10.25 9.56 10.94
N ALA A 240 10.13 10.88 10.96
CA ALA A 240 11.08 11.75 11.64
C ALA A 240 10.91 11.77 13.17
N GLY A 241 9.74 11.37 13.68
CA GLY A 241 9.41 11.44 15.09
C GLY A 241 10.18 10.41 15.94
N ALA A 242 10.82 10.87 17.01
CA ALA A 242 11.46 9.97 17.98
C ALA A 242 10.45 8.99 18.63
N ASP A 243 9.20 9.43 18.81
CA ASP A 243 8.13 8.58 19.34
C ASP A 243 7.79 7.42 18.40
N TYR A 244 7.85 7.65 17.09
CA TYR A 244 7.72 6.61 16.08
C TYR A 244 8.97 5.70 16.04
N GLN A 245 10.18 6.27 16.03
CA GLN A 245 11.39 5.46 15.91
C GLN A 245 11.55 4.48 17.08
N GLN A 246 11.19 4.86 18.30
CA GLN A 246 11.20 3.96 19.45
C GLN A 246 10.29 2.74 19.26
N ILE A 247 9.07 2.91 18.74
CA ILE A 247 8.15 1.78 18.51
C ILE A 247 8.57 0.94 17.29
N ASN A 248 9.15 1.59 16.27
CA ASN A 248 9.68 0.95 15.07
C ASN A 248 10.83 -0.01 15.43
N GLU A 249 11.84 0.49 16.14
CA GLU A 249 12.99 -0.30 16.60
C GLU A 249 12.59 -1.42 17.57
N LYS A 250 11.69 -1.11 18.51
CA LYS A 250 11.30 -2.05 19.57
C LYS A 250 10.47 -3.22 19.03
N HIS A 251 9.55 -2.95 18.10
CA HIS A 251 8.53 -3.92 17.69
C HIS A 251 8.55 -4.24 16.19
N ARG A 252 8.63 -3.24 15.31
CA ARG A 252 8.48 -3.45 13.85
C ARG A 252 9.68 -4.18 13.25
N LEU A 253 10.89 -3.68 13.48
CA LEU A 253 12.11 -4.24 12.88
C LEU A 253 12.36 -5.68 13.33
N LYS A 254 12.05 -6.01 14.59
CA LYS A 254 12.20 -7.38 15.12
C LYS A 254 11.11 -8.34 14.63
N ALA A 255 10.01 -7.82 14.10
CA ALA A 255 8.89 -8.62 13.65
C ALA A 255 9.04 -9.04 12.18
N LEU A 256 9.67 -8.21 11.36
CA LEU A 256 9.68 -8.36 9.90
C LEU A 256 10.95 -9.05 9.41
N ARG A 257 10.76 -10.16 8.69
CA ARG A 257 11.80 -10.82 7.90
C ARG A 257 11.99 -10.14 6.54
N ASP A 258 10.91 -9.60 5.97
CA ASP A 258 10.94 -8.83 4.72
C ASP A 258 9.76 -7.85 4.66
N THR A 259 9.87 -6.79 3.85
CA THR A 259 8.80 -5.82 3.66
C THR A 259 8.92 -5.08 2.33
N PHE A 260 7.79 -4.84 1.70
CA PHE A 260 7.66 -3.89 0.59
C PHE A 260 6.75 -2.76 1.02
N LEU A 261 7.17 -1.51 0.80
CA LEU A 261 6.36 -0.33 1.07
C LEU A 261 6.30 0.57 -0.15
N LEU A 262 5.10 0.75 -0.69
CA LEU A 262 4.83 1.58 -1.86
C LEU A 262 3.94 2.76 -1.48
N CYS A 263 4.42 3.97 -1.76
CA CYS A 263 3.61 5.18 -1.72
C CYS A 263 2.79 5.31 -3.01
N THR A 264 1.49 5.59 -2.86
CA THR A 264 0.53 5.78 -3.95
C THR A 264 -0.38 7.00 -3.68
N THR A 265 -1.07 7.46 -4.71
CA THR A 265 -2.11 8.51 -4.62
C THR A 265 -3.42 8.00 -5.20
N GLU A 266 -4.50 8.07 -4.43
CA GLU A 266 -5.80 7.58 -4.91
C GLU A 266 -6.43 8.52 -5.92
N PHE A 267 -7.06 7.97 -6.96
CA PHE A 267 -7.53 8.77 -8.10
C PHE A 267 -8.64 9.75 -7.76
N ASP A 268 -9.41 9.47 -6.71
CA ASP A 268 -10.50 10.32 -6.22
C ASP A 268 -9.99 11.57 -5.49
N VAL A 269 -8.73 11.59 -5.04
CA VAL A 269 -8.08 12.78 -4.45
C VAL A 269 -7.12 13.47 -5.41
N GLU A 270 -6.78 12.89 -6.56
CA GLU A 270 -5.95 13.57 -7.57
C GLU A 270 -6.67 14.79 -8.18
N GLU A 271 -8.00 14.85 -8.12
CA GLU A 271 -8.78 15.92 -8.74
C GLU A 271 -8.88 17.19 -7.88
N GLY A 272 -8.74 18.34 -8.54
CA GLY A 272 -8.62 19.66 -7.93
C GLY A 272 -7.19 20.19 -8.06
N ARG A 273 -6.89 20.88 -9.17
CA ARG A 273 -5.74 21.79 -9.18
C ARG A 273 -5.97 22.83 -8.06
N PRO A 274 -4.93 23.26 -7.34
CA PRO A 274 -4.99 24.57 -6.71
C PRO A 274 -5.32 25.56 -7.83
N LYS A 275 -6.42 26.31 -7.72
CA LYS A 275 -6.53 27.53 -8.51
C LYS A 275 -5.35 28.40 -8.08
N LEU A 276 -4.42 28.64 -9.01
CA LEU A 276 -3.40 29.67 -8.88
C LEU A 276 -4.06 31.02 -8.59
#